data_AF-K8GTN3-F1
#
_entry.id   AF-K8GTN3-F1
#
_cell.length_a   1.000
_cell.length_b   1.000
_cell.length_c   1.000
_cell.angle_alpha   90.00
_cell.angle_beta   90.00
_cell.angle_gamma   90.00
#
_symmetry.space_group_name_H-M   'P 1'
#
loop_
_entity.id
_entity.type
_entity.pdbx_description
1 polymer ?
#
loop_
_entity_poly.entity_id
_entity_poly.type
_entity_poly.pdbx_seq_one_letter_code
_entity_poly.pdbx_strand_id
1 'polypeptide(L)'
;MKLLRTLILSLLFLAGSVLVAAKAWAFCGFYVAKADATLYNQASQVVIARSGNKTVLTMANDYQGKLKDFAIVVPVPVVLKKEQVTVASAKAIARLDAFSAPRLVEYFDPDPCAPQFSYEQRPLPAAAPTPRRDAPGQRSHNSLGVTIEAKFTVGEYDIVILSAKESGGLETWLVENGYKIPQGAKDLLRPYIRQKMKFFVAKVNLKEFEQAGYQNLRPIQMTYDSPRFMLPIRLGMVNAEKAQDLLVYLLTPTGQAEITNYRTVKVPSGNEIPTFVKSEFNDFYTSMFQTSYEREGRNVAFLEYAWDMANCDPCSAEPLTRAELKEAGVFWLDQPEQPSHLSFPFRRPVPTTGAFITRLHVRYTRDKFPEDLMFHETNNRELFQGRYVLRHPFMQEATCSQGKQYVRSLPRRFEQEAQTLAKLTGWDIQEIRKKLPKIQAPSLSWWERLWIIVRGG
;
A
#
# COMPACT_ATOMS: atom_id res chain seq x y z
N MET A 1 50.83 43.61 -13.95
CA MET A 1 49.37 43.94 -13.92
C MET A 1 48.47 42.85 -14.52
N LYS A 2 48.64 42.40 -15.79
CA LYS A 2 47.76 41.37 -16.39
C LYS A 2 47.67 40.07 -15.56
N LEU A 3 48.82 39.50 -15.17
CA LEU A 3 48.91 38.29 -14.33
C LEU A 3 48.19 38.41 -12.98
N LEU A 4 48.26 39.58 -12.34
CA LEU A 4 47.59 39.84 -11.05
C LEU A 4 46.06 39.93 -11.23
N ARG A 5 45.58 40.54 -12.31
CA ARG A 5 44.15 40.56 -12.66
C ARG A 5 43.61 39.16 -12.96
N THR A 6 44.36 38.32 -13.68
CA THR A 6 43.96 36.93 -13.92
C THR A 6 43.94 36.10 -12.64
N LEU A 7 44.89 36.31 -11.72
CA LEU A 7 44.91 35.61 -10.42
C LEU A 7 43.72 36.00 -9.52
N ILE A 8 43.36 37.29 -9.50
CA ILE A 8 42.22 37.78 -8.72
C ILE A 8 40.89 37.31 -9.33
N LEU A 9 40.76 37.29 -10.66
CA LEU A 9 39.58 36.75 -11.33
C LEU A 9 39.43 35.24 -11.11
N SER A 10 40.52 34.46 -11.12
CA SER A 10 40.44 33.03 -10.83
C SER A 10 40.17 32.74 -9.35
N LEU A 11 40.71 33.52 -8.40
CA LEU A 11 40.34 33.41 -6.98
C LEU A 11 38.86 33.75 -6.74
N LEU A 12 38.31 34.78 -7.39
CA LEU A 12 36.89 35.13 -7.28
C LEU A 12 35.97 34.05 -7.87
N PHE A 13 36.38 33.39 -8.97
CA PHE A 13 35.64 32.28 -9.55
C PHE A 13 35.72 30.99 -8.69
N LEU A 14 36.83 30.79 -7.99
CA LEU A 14 37.01 29.67 -7.05
C LEU A 14 36.29 29.92 -5.70
N ALA A 15 36.16 31.17 -5.26
CA ALA A 15 35.41 31.53 -4.06
C ALA A 15 33.89 31.54 -4.30
N GLY A 16 33.44 31.93 -5.49
CA GLY A 16 32.02 31.94 -5.87
C GLY A 16 31.40 30.54 -6.02
N SER A 17 32.20 29.50 -6.24
CA SER A 17 31.72 28.12 -6.46
C SER A 17 31.53 27.29 -5.17
N VAL A 18 31.84 27.85 -3.99
CA VAL A 18 31.74 27.14 -2.68
C VAL A 18 30.45 27.48 -1.90
N LEU A 19 29.63 28.41 -2.38
CA LEU A 19 28.41 28.89 -1.69
C LEU A 19 27.08 28.36 -2.23
N VAL A 20 27.09 27.38 -3.14
CA VAL A 20 25.89 26.59 -3.50
C VAL A 20 26.05 25.15 -3.02
N ALA A 21 26.18 25.00 -1.71
CA ALA A 21 25.95 23.71 -1.05
C ALA A 21 24.45 23.41 -1.02
N ALA A 22 23.90 22.96 -2.15
CA ALA A 22 22.62 22.28 -2.16
C ALA A 22 22.71 21.09 -1.18
N LYS A 23 21.73 20.95 -0.29
CA LYS A 23 21.74 19.90 0.74
C LYS A 23 21.92 18.54 0.07
N ALA A 24 22.95 17.80 0.47
CA ALA A 24 23.19 16.46 -0.03
C ALA A 24 22.02 15.53 0.34
N TRP A 25 21.20 15.19 -0.65
CA TRP A 25 20.25 14.09 -0.55
C TRP A 25 21.00 12.81 -0.92
N ALA A 26 21.58 12.14 0.08
CA ALA A 26 22.32 10.91 -0.14
C ALA A 26 21.36 9.77 -0.51
N PHE A 27 21.65 9.13 -1.63
CA PHE A 27 20.81 8.17 -2.34
C PHE A 27 21.59 6.87 -2.54
N CYS A 28 20.92 5.72 -2.51
CA CYS A 28 21.55 4.40 -2.70
C CYS A 28 20.96 3.64 -3.90
N GLY A 29 21.22 4.13 -5.12
CA GLY A 29 21.11 3.34 -6.35
C GLY A 29 19.90 3.65 -7.24
N PHE A 30 20.17 3.77 -8.54
CA PHE A 30 19.21 4.13 -9.59
C PHE A 30 18.52 2.89 -10.18
N TYR A 31 17.19 2.88 -10.28
CA TYR A 31 16.42 1.82 -10.95
C TYR A 31 15.23 2.37 -11.75
N VAL A 32 14.84 1.63 -12.79
CA VAL A 32 13.75 1.97 -13.71
C VAL A 32 12.39 1.58 -13.09
N ALA A 33 11.39 2.44 -13.30
CA ALA A 33 10.24 2.62 -12.41
C ALA A 33 9.37 1.38 -12.10
N LYS A 34 9.13 1.19 -10.79
CA LYS A 34 7.88 0.72 -10.18
C LYS A 34 7.57 1.63 -8.97
N ALA A 35 6.30 1.81 -8.64
CA ALA A 35 5.88 2.65 -7.51
C ALA A 35 5.82 1.82 -6.23
N ASP A 36 6.94 1.74 -5.53
CA ASP A 36 7.04 1.12 -4.21
C ASP A 36 6.79 2.17 -3.10
N ALA A 37 6.61 1.73 -1.85
CA ALA A 37 6.22 2.57 -0.71
C ALA A 37 7.14 3.77 -0.41
N THR A 38 8.34 3.82 -0.99
CA THR A 38 9.24 5.00 -0.97
C THR A 38 8.62 6.26 -1.58
N LEU A 39 7.54 6.12 -2.37
CA LEU A 39 6.70 7.24 -2.81
C LEU A 39 6.18 8.08 -1.63
N TYR A 40 5.89 7.41 -0.50
CA TYR A 40 5.54 8.04 0.77
C TYR A 40 6.75 7.94 1.69
N ASN A 41 7.67 8.91 1.56
CA ASN A 41 8.92 9.00 2.30
C ASN A 41 8.75 9.27 3.83
N GLN A 42 7.58 8.89 4.38
CA GLN A 42 7.07 9.04 5.75
C GLN A 42 5.98 7.98 6.12
N ALA A 43 5.64 7.01 5.26
CA ALA A 43 4.52 6.10 5.54
C ALA A 43 4.89 4.95 6.50
N SER A 44 4.08 4.76 7.54
CA SER A 44 4.16 3.53 8.34
C SER A 44 3.57 2.35 7.57
N GLN A 45 4.21 1.19 7.63
CA GLN A 45 3.72 -0.05 7.00
C GLN A 45 3.34 -1.07 8.06
N VAL A 46 2.13 -1.63 7.95
CA VAL A 46 1.60 -2.61 8.91
C VAL A 46 1.05 -3.82 8.16
N VAL A 47 1.51 -5.01 8.52
CA VAL A 47 0.94 -6.29 8.05
C VAL A 47 0.13 -6.92 9.17
N ILE A 48 -1.11 -7.32 8.90
CA ILE A 48 -1.95 -8.05 9.86
C ILE A 48 -2.41 -9.34 9.21
N ALA A 49 -1.77 -10.46 9.56
CA ALA A 49 -2.24 -11.78 9.17
C ALA A 49 -3.20 -12.32 10.24
N ARG A 50 -4.46 -12.57 9.85
CA ARG A 50 -5.52 -13.00 10.77
C ARG A 50 -6.26 -14.23 10.25
N SER A 51 -6.58 -15.14 11.16
CA SER A 51 -7.53 -16.22 10.95
C SER A 51 -8.29 -16.47 12.25
N GLY A 52 -9.61 -16.30 12.23
CA GLY A 52 -10.46 -16.38 13.42
C GLY A 52 -10.06 -15.35 14.48
N ASN A 53 -9.60 -15.81 15.64
CA ASN A 53 -9.09 -14.97 16.73
C ASN A 53 -7.55 -14.84 16.76
N LYS A 54 -6.82 -15.56 15.91
CA LYS A 54 -5.35 -15.52 15.88
C LYS A 54 -4.88 -14.39 14.97
N THR A 55 -3.90 -13.62 15.43
CA THR A 55 -3.38 -12.45 14.72
C THR A 55 -1.87 -12.37 14.85
N VAL A 56 -1.19 -12.18 13.71
CA VAL A 56 0.20 -11.78 13.63
C VAL A 56 0.23 -10.35 13.10
N LEU A 57 0.67 -9.42 13.95
CA LEU A 57 0.78 -7.99 13.65
C LEU A 57 2.26 -7.66 13.47
N THR A 58 2.67 -7.30 12.26
CA THR A 58 4.02 -6.83 11.95
C THR A 58 3.98 -5.33 11.64
N MET A 59 4.84 -4.55 12.30
CA MET A 59 4.91 -3.09 12.12
C MET A 59 6.31 -2.68 11.69
N ALA A 60 6.40 -1.96 10.57
CA ALA A 60 7.59 -1.28 10.10
C ALA A 60 7.37 0.23 10.19
N ASN A 61 8.16 0.88 11.03
CA ASN A 61 8.09 2.30 11.28
C ASN A 61 9.34 2.98 10.70
N ASP A 62 9.14 3.87 9.73
CA ASP A 62 10.20 4.75 9.24
C ASP A 62 10.40 5.93 10.22
N TYR A 63 11.32 5.78 11.18
CA TYR A 63 11.63 6.82 12.16
C TYR A 63 12.90 7.58 11.78
N GLN A 64 12.71 8.84 11.34
CA GLN A 64 13.78 9.72 10.88
C GLN A 64 14.35 10.65 11.99
N GLY A 65 14.13 10.31 13.27
CA GLY A 65 14.66 11.07 14.41
C GLY A 65 15.94 10.47 15.01
N LYS A 66 16.42 11.05 16.12
CA LYS A 66 17.59 10.49 16.84
C LYS A 66 17.18 9.20 17.55
N LEU A 67 17.79 8.07 17.15
CA LEU A 67 17.53 6.74 17.74
C LEU A 67 17.65 6.70 19.27
N LYS A 68 18.45 7.59 19.87
CA LYS A 68 18.66 7.70 21.32
C LYS A 68 17.40 8.07 22.11
N ASP A 69 16.46 8.76 21.44
CA ASP A 69 15.22 9.27 22.02
C ASP A 69 13.99 8.40 21.66
N PHE A 70 14.20 7.26 20.97
CA PHE A 70 13.13 6.49 20.37
C PHE A 70 12.59 5.35 21.25
N ALA A 71 11.28 5.39 21.52
CA ALA A 71 10.51 4.24 21.92
C ALA A 71 9.12 4.27 21.27
N ILE A 72 8.63 3.10 20.86
CA ILE A 72 7.29 2.90 20.31
C ILE A 72 6.38 2.46 21.45
N VAL A 73 5.23 3.11 21.63
CA VAL A 73 4.18 2.69 22.58
C VAL A 73 2.95 2.24 21.79
N VAL A 74 2.66 0.94 21.80
CA VAL A 74 1.55 0.34 21.06
C VAL A 74 0.53 -0.28 22.03
N PRO A 75 -0.76 0.09 21.96
CA PRO A 75 -1.82 -0.60 22.69
C PRO A 75 -2.01 -2.02 22.11
N VAL A 76 -1.85 -3.05 22.91
CA VAL A 76 -2.10 -4.45 22.50
C VAL A 76 -3.25 -5.06 23.30
N PRO A 77 -4.10 -5.91 22.70
CA PRO A 77 -5.35 -6.35 23.34
C PRO A 77 -5.13 -7.41 24.43
N VAL A 78 -3.95 -8.02 24.50
CA VAL A 78 -3.56 -9.05 25.47
C VAL A 78 -2.13 -8.85 25.94
N VAL A 79 -1.73 -9.60 26.97
CA VAL A 79 -0.33 -9.73 27.37
C VAL A 79 0.42 -10.53 26.31
N LEU A 80 1.56 -10.05 25.85
CA LEU A 80 2.49 -10.81 25.02
C LEU A 80 3.62 -11.35 25.90
N LYS A 81 4.02 -12.61 25.66
CA LYS A 81 5.24 -13.19 26.22
C LYS A 81 6.43 -12.96 25.28
N LYS A 82 7.65 -13.26 25.74
CA LYS A 82 8.87 -13.09 24.93
C LYS A 82 8.80 -13.88 23.62
N GLU A 83 8.25 -15.09 23.67
CA GLU A 83 8.15 -16.02 22.54
C GLU A 83 7.10 -15.57 21.50
N GLN A 84 6.25 -14.61 21.86
CA GLN A 84 5.22 -14.03 21.00
C GLN A 84 5.68 -12.76 20.28
N VAL A 85 6.92 -12.32 20.52
CA VAL A 85 7.47 -11.09 19.96
C VAL A 85 8.77 -11.42 19.25
N THR A 86 8.84 -11.13 17.96
CA THR A 86 9.99 -11.41 17.11
C THR A 86 10.35 -10.17 16.31
N VAL A 87 11.58 -10.14 15.79
CA VAL A 87 11.97 -9.19 14.76
C VAL A 87 11.80 -9.88 13.41
N ALA A 88 10.93 -9.34 12.56
CA ALA A 88 10.72 -9.84 11.20
C ALA A 88 11.71 -9.20 10.23
N SER A 89 11.88 -9.78 9.04
CA SER A 89 12.66 -9.15 7.99
C SER A 89 11.81 -8.17 7.18
N ALA A 90 12.41 -7.05 6.78
CA ALA A 90 11.74 -6.05 5.94
C ALA A 90 11.40 -6.60 4.53
N LYS A 91 12.04 -7.71 4.10
CA LYS A 91 11.83 -8.32 2.77
C LYS A 91 10.38 -8.77 2.59
N ALA A 92 9.75 -9.38 3.59
CA ALA A 92 8.37 -9.83 3.50
C ALA A 92 7.40 -8.67 3.23
N ILE A 93 7.60 -7.53 3.90
CA ILE A 93 6.79 -6.32 3.72
C ILE A 93 7.05 -5.70 2.34
N ALA A 94 8.32 -5.58 1.92
CA ALA A 94 8.67 -5.09 0.59
C ALA A 94 8.09 -5.96 -0.54
N ARG A 95 8.04 -7.28 -0.36
CA ARG A 95 7.41 -8.20 -1.32
C ARG A 95 5.90 -8.03 -1.38
N LEU A 96 5.22 -7.92 -0.23
CA LEU A 96 3.79 -7.59 -0.16
C LEU A 96 3.49 -6.26 -0.85
N ASP A 97 4.32 -5.25 -0.60
CA ASP A 97 4.18 -3.92 -1.18
C ASP A 97 4.29 -3.97 -2.71
N ALA A 98 5.40 -4.48 -3.25
CA ALA A 98 5.62 -4.57 -4.71
C ALA A 98 4.55 -5.43 -5.43
N PHE A 99 4.01 -6.47 -4.78
CA PHE A 99 2.94 -7.31 -5.33
C PHE A 99 1.57 -6.59 -5.35
N SER A 100 1.27 -5.81 -4.31
CA SER A 100 -0.03 -5.15 -4.13
C SER A 100 -0.06 -3.69 -4.57
N ALA A 101 1.07 -3.12 -4.99
CA ALA A 101 1.18 -1.72 -5.39
C ALA A 101 0.21 -1.37 -6.54
N PRO A 102 -0.35 -0.15 -6.53
CA PRO A 102 -1.01 0.44 -7.69
C PRO A 102 -0.07 0.44 -8.89
N ARG A 103 -0.57 0.06 -10.07
CA ARG A 103 0.27 -0.18 -11.25
C ARG A 103 -0.16 0.59 -12.48
N LEU A 104 0.85 0.96 -13.26
CA LEU A 104 0.72 1.49 -14.60
C LEU A 104 0.82 0.30 -15.58
N VAL A 105 -0.14 0.16 -16.49
CA VAL A 105 -0.19 -0.94 -17.46
C VAL A 105 -0.13 -0.39 -18.87
N GLU A 106 0.61 -1.06 -19.74
CA GLU A 106 0.84 -0.60 -21.11
C GLU A 106 0.15 -1.56 -22.09
N TYR A 107 -0.75 -1.02 -22.91
CA TYR A 107 -1.28 -1.69 -24.10
C TYR A 107 -0.74 -0.98 -25.34
N PHE A 108 -0.60 -1.73 -26.42
CA PHE A 108 -0.24 -1.22 -27.73
C PHE A 108 -1.42 -1.49 -28.65
N ASP A 109 -1.89 -0.47 -29.35
CA ASP A 109 -2.97 -0.66 -30.32
C ASP A 109 -2.47 -1.54 -31.47
N PRO A 110 -3.25 -2.54 -31.91
CA PRO A 110 -2.86 -3.41 -33.02
C PRO A 110 -2.80 -2.61 -34.32
N ASP A 111 -2.10 -3.14 -35.33
CA ASP A 111 -2.15 -2.60 -36.69
C ASP A 111 -3.62 -2.56 -37.17
N PRO A 112 -4.18 -1.37 -37.44
CA PRO A 112 -5.57 -1.23 -37.89
C PRO A 112 -5.81 -1.80 -39.31
N CYS A 113 -4.76 -2.22 -40.01
CA CYS A 113 -4.82 -2.88 -41.31
C CYS A 113 -4.68 -4.41 -41.24
N ALA A 114 -4.50 -5.02 -40.06
CA ALA A 114 -4.31 -6.46 -39.91
C ALA A 114 -5.62 -7.29 -40.07
N PRO A 115 -5.56 -8.48 -40.70
CA PRO A 115 -6.73 -9.36 -40.84
C PRO A 115 -7.12 -10.03 -39.52
N GLN A 116 -8.43 -10.11 -39.24
CA GLN A 116 -8.98 -10.73 -38.03
C GLN A 116 -9.29 -12.22 -38.25
N PHE A 117 -8.86 -13.07 -37.31
CA PHE A 117 -9.21 -14.50 -37.26
C PHE A 117 -10.00 -14.80 -35.98
N SER A 118 -11.17 -15.44 -36.09
CA SER A 118 -12.03 -15.81 -34.97
C SER A 118 -11.94 -17.29 -34.61
N TYR A 119 -11.67 -17.61 -33.35
CA TYR A 119 -11.75 -18.97 -32.81
C TYR A 119 -12.95 -19.10 -31.84
N GLU A 120 -13.89 -19.99 -32.16
CA GLU A 120 -15.02 -20.32 -31.29
C GLU A 120 -14.66 -21.41 -30.27
N GLN A 121 -15.13 -21.29 -29.02
CA GLN A 121 -14.99 -22.32 -27.99
C GLN A 121 -16.35 -22.92 -27.60
N ARG A 122 -16.43 -24.25 -27.49
CA ARG A 122 -17.62 -25.00 -27.07
C ARG A 122 -17.56 -25.37 -25.58
N PRO A 123 -18.67 -25.28 -24.81
CA PRO A 123 -18.72 -25.67 -23.39
C PRO A 123 -19.23 -27.12 -23.17
N LEU A 124 -19.00 -27.66 -21.96
CA LEU A 124 -19.54 -28.94 -21.46
C LEU A 124 -20.23 -28.77 -20.08
N PRO A 125 -21.21 -29.63 -19.72
CA PRO A 125 -22.12 -29.42 -18.58
C PRO A 125 -21.67 -30.03 -17.24
N ALA A 126 -22.42 -29.75 -16.17
CA ALA A 126 -22.16 -30.17 -14.78
C ALA A 126 -23.29 -31.03 -14.17
N ALA A 127 -23.04 -31.66 -13.00
CA ALA A 127 -23.94 -32.59 -12.31
C ALA A 127 -24.20 -32.24 -10.81
N ALA A 128 -25.14 -32.97 -10.18
CA ALA A 128 -25.87 -32.62 -8.94
C ALA A 128 -25.43 -33.38 -7.64
N PRO A 129 -25.91 -33.04 -6.41
CA PRO A 129 -25.16 -33.22 -5.14
C PRO A 129 -25.84 -34.01 -3.96
N THR A 130 -25.22 -33.94 -2.75
CA THR A 130 -25.69 -34.18 -1.32
C THR A 130 -25.23 -35.48 -0.59
N PRO A 131 -25.26 -35.60 0.78
CA PRO A 131 -25.29 -34.64 1.92
C PRO A 131 -24.24 -34.89 3.08
N ARG A 132 -24.40 -34.25 4.27
CA ARG A 132 -23.47 -34.13 5.45
C ARG A 132 -23.97 -34.78 6.78
N ARG A 133 -23.11 -34.88 7.84
CA ARG A 133 -23.35 -34.46 9.26
C ARG A 133 -22.13 -34.61 10.23
N ASP A 134 -22.22 -34.29 11.55
CA ASP A 134 -21.85 -32.98 12.18
C ASP A 134 -21.57 -33.04 13.74
N ALA A 135 -20.40 -32.53 14.23
CA ALA A 135 -20.12 -31.89 15.56
C ALA A 135 -20.12 -32.72 16.91
N PRO A 136 -19.92 -32.17 18.17
CA PRO A 136 -19.38 -30.88 18.72
C PRO A 136 -18.52 -30.91 20.06
N GLY A 137 -18.06 -29.73 20.60
CA GLY A 137 -17.80 -29.43 22.06
C GLY A 137 -16.44 -28.73 22.46
N GLN A 138 -16.32 -27.43 22.81
CA GLN A 138 -16.49 -26.66 24.11
C GLN A 138 -15.48 -26.95 25.28
N ARG A 139 -14.98 -26.04 26.18
CA ARG A 139 -14.94 -24.55 26.36
C ARG A 139 -14.03 -24.11 27.57
N SER A 140 -13.30 -22.97 27.48
CA SER A 140 -12.91 -21.91 28.51
C SER A 140 -12.40 -22.27 29.94
N HIS A 141 -11.78 -21.42 30.80
CA HIS A 141 -11.55 -19.95 30.89
C HIS A 141 -10.43 -19.57 31.92
N ASN A 142 -9.76 -18.41 31.75
CA ASN A 142 -9.36 -17.32 32.71
C ASN A 142 -9.21 -17.55 34.25
N SER A 143 -8.48 -16.75 35.07
CA SER A 143 -7.73 -15.47 34.96
C SER A 143 -6.84 -15.27 36.23
N LEU A 144 -5.94 -14.28 36.38
CA LEU A 144 -6.19 -12.92 36.92
C LEU A 144 -4.85 -12.13 37.09
N GLY A 145 -4.91 -10.80 37.08
CA GLY A 145 -4.03 -9.93 37.88
C GLY A 145 -3.05 -8.99 37.13
N VAL A 146 -3.23 -7.67 37.28
CA VAL A 146 -2.37 -6.63 36.64
C VAL A 146 -1.02 -6.48 37.37
N THR A 147 0.05 -6.58 36.59
CA THR A 147 1.44 -6.89 36.99
C THR A 147 2.42 -6.24 35.97
N ILE A 148 3.74 -6.22 36.21
CA ILE A 148 4.70 -6.13 35.09
C ILE A 148 4.55 -7.42 34.30
N GLU A 149 3.82 -7.35 33.18
CA GLU A 149 3.36 -8.55 32.48
C GLU A 149 4.52 -9.31 31.83
N ALA A 150 5.49 -8.56 31.29
CA ALA A 150 6.79 -9.06 30.86
C ALA A 150 7.80 -7.91 30.65
N LYS A 151 9.09 -8.22 30.78
CA LYS A 151 10.23 -7.41 30.31
C LYS A 151 11.28 -8.31 29.68
N PHE A 152 11.72 -8.01 28.47
CA PHE A 152 12.70 -8.82 27.73
C PHE A 152 13.32 -8.03 26.58
N THR A 153 14.50 -8.46 26.10
CA THR A 153 15.13 -7.93 24.88
C THR A 153 14.90 -8.91 23.72
N VAL A 154 14.56 -8.38 22.54
CA VAL A 154 14.34 -9.11 21.29
C VAL A 154 14.95 -8.31 20.14
N GLY A 155 16.03 -8.84 19.55
CA GLY A 155 16.84 -8.10 18.58
C GLY A 155 17.39 -6.79 19.16
N GLU A 156 17.25 -5.71 18.40
CA GLU A 156 17.66 -4.35 18.78
C GLU A 156 16.68 -3.63 19.73
N TYR A 157 15.69 -4.34 20.30
CA TYR A 157 14.63 -3.75 21.11
C TYR A 157 14.56 -4.28 22.54
N ASP A 158 14.57 -3.37 23.51
CA ASP A 158 14.18 -3.64 24.89
C ASP A 158 12.66 -3.44 25.03
N ILE A 159 11.96 -4.54 25.31
CA ILE A 159 10.50 -4.60 25.41
C ILE A 159 10.06 -4.58 26.88
N VAL A 160 9.09 -3.72 27.19
CA VAL A 160 8.35 -3.71 28.45
C VAL A 160 6.86 -3.74 28.15
N ILE A 161 6.13 -4.68 28.77
CA ILE A 161 4.68 -4.80 28.59
C ILE A 161 4.00 -4.45 29.91
N LEU A 162 3.25 -3.35 29.85
CA LEU A 162 2.63 -2.73 31.01
C LEU A 162 1.12 -2.96 30.97
N SER A 163 0.54 -3.35 32.10
CA SER A 163 -0.89 -3.15 32.34
C SER A 163 -1.12 -2.02 33.32
N ALA A 164 -1.97 -1.08 32.92
CA ALA A 164 -2.36 0.06 33.74
C ALA A 164 -3.78 -0.15 34.24
N LYS A 165 -3.99 -0.05 35.57
CA LYS A 165 -5.35 0.08 36.14
C LYS A 165 -5.91 1.50 35.96
N GLU A 166 -5.02 2.49 35.87
CA GLU A 166 -5.34 3.92 35.80
C GLU A 166 -4.41 4.63 34.81
N SER A 167 -4.90 5.68 34.13
CA SER A 167 -4.13 6.41 33.12
C SER A 167 -2.94 7.19 33.67
N GLY A 168 -2.97 7.57 34.96
CA GLY A 168 -1.84 8.21 35.62
C GLY A 168 -0.64 7.29 35.74
N GLY A 169 -0.81 6.00 36.07
CA GLY A 169 0.31 5.10 36.34
C GLY A 169 1.21 4.83 35.13
N LEU A 170 0.63 4.75 33.92
CA LEU A 170 1.41 4.65 32.68
C LEU A 170 2.12 5.96 32.33
N GLU A 171 1.42 7.09 32.52
CA GLU A 171 1.96 8.44 32.29
C GLU A 171 3.17 8.70 33.21
N THR A 172 3.02 8.41 34.51
CA THR A 172 4.10 8.47 35.50
C THR A 172 5.28 7.56 35.12
N TRP A 173 5.03 6.27 34.83
CA TRP A 173 6.12 5.35 34.44
C TRP A 173 6.88 5.84 33.20
N LEU A 174 6.16 6.36 32.20
CA LEU A 174 6.77 6.89 30.98
C LEU A 174 7.64 8.13 31.29
N VAL A 175 7.15 9.09 32.09
CA VAL A 175 7.95 10.26 32.49
C VAL A 175 9.16 9.86 33.35
N GLU A 176 9.00 8.97 34.32
CA GLU A 176 10.08 8.46 35.18
C GLU A 176 11.18 7.72 34.40
N ASN A 177 10.82 7.05 33.30
CA ASN A 177 11.78 6.40 32.39
C ASN A 177 12.34 7.34 31.31
N GLY A 178 12.10 8.66 31.44
CA GLY A 178 12.68 9.71 30.61
C GLY A 178 11.95 9.98 29.30
N TYR A 179 10.78 9.40 29.06
CA TYR A 179 10.02 9.61 27.83
C TYR A 179 9.26 10.95 27.87
N LYS A 180 9.38 11.73 26.80
CA LYS A 180 8.61 12.97 26.62
C LYS A 180 7.19 12.64 26.17
N ILE A 181 6.22 12.90 27.05
CA ILE A 181 4.80 12.72 26.77
C ILE A 181 4.19 14.06 26.33
N PRO A 182 3.57 14.17 25.15
CA PRO A 182 2.95 15.42 24.72
C PRO A 182 1.67 15.74 25.48
N GLN A 183 1.37 17.03 25.59
CA GLN A 183 0.18 17.51 26.29
C GLN A 183 -1.10 16.92 25.67
N GLY A 184 -1.92 16.25 26.48
CA GLY A 184 -3.15 15.57 26.04
C GLY A 184 -3.01 14.08 25.69
N ALA A 185 -1.83 13.46 25.82
CA ALA A 185 -1.67 12.01 25.66
C ALA A 185 -2.58 11.21 26.63
N LYS A 186 -2.79 11.71 27.84
CA LYS A 186 -3.66 11.11 28.88
C LYS A 186 -5.07 10.78 28.38
N ASP A 187 -5.69 11.69 27.62
CA ASP A 187 -7.04 11.49 27.07
C ASP A 187 -7.04 10.56 25.85
N LEU A 188 -5.91 10.47 25.13
CA LEU A 188 -5.72 9.47 24.08
C LEU A 188 -5.50 8.06 24.68
N LEU A 189 -4.85 7.95 25.84
CA LEU A 189 -4.59 6.70 26.56
C LEU A 189 -5.83 6.15 27.31
N ARG A 190 -6.69 7.03 27.83
CA ARG A 190 -7.90 6.69 28.62
C ARG A 190 -8.80 5.62 27.98
N PRO A 191 -9.17 5.66 26.68
CA PRO A 191 -9.97 4.61 26.04
C PRO A 191 -9.35 3.21 26.11
N TYR A 192 -8.06 3.07 25.82
CA TYR A 192 -7.36 1.78 25.86
C TYR A 192 -7.37 1.17 27.27
N ILE A 193 -7.24 2.02 28.30
CA ILE A 193 -7.26 1.59 29.71
C ILE A 193 -8.66 1.16 30.14
N ARG A 194 -9.71 1.90 29.75
CA ARG A 194 -11.10 1.46 29.94
C ARG A 194 -11.39 0.14 29.21
N GLN A 195 -10.78 -0.07 28.04
CA GLN A 195 -10.84 -1.32 27.29
C GLN A 195 -9.89 -2.42 27.83
N LYS A 196 -9.19 -2.19 28.95
CA LYS A 196 -8.25 -3.11 29.60
C LYS A 196 -7.08 -3.59 28.72
N MET A 197 -6.70 -2.79 27.73
CA MET A 197 -5.55 -3.07 26.87
C MET A 197 -4.23 -2.92 27.64
N LYS A 198 -3.18 -3.53 27.08
CA LYS A 198 -1.81 -3.46 27.59
C LYS A 198 -1.03 -2.48 26.72
N PHE A 199 0.08 -1.97 27.24
CA PHE A 199 0.97 -1.07 26.50
C PHE A 199 2.29 -1.80 26.27
N PHE A 200 2.50 -2.14 25.01
CA PHE A 200 3.76 -2.67 24.51
C PHE A 200 4.69 -1.47 24.26
N VAL A 201 5.73 -1.36 25.08
CA VAL A 201 6.76 -0.33 24.94
C VAL A 201 8.02 -0.98 24.38
N ALA A 202 8.42 -0.60 23.17
CA ALA A 202 9.67 -1.05 22.54
C ALA A 202 10.66 0.12 22.47
N LYS A 203 11.72 0.07 23.28
CA LYS A 203 12.83 1.03 23.25
C LYS A 203 13.96 0.47 22.39
N VAL A 204 14.60 1.29 21.56
CA VAL A 204 15.78 0.84 20.82
C VAL A 204 17.00 0.74 21.75
N ASN A 205 17.61 -0.44 21.73
CA ASN A 205 18.88 -0.71 22.38
C ASN A 205 20.02 -0.42 21.39
N LEU A 206 20.59 0.79 21.51
CA LEU A 206 21.63 1.28 20.59
C LEU A 206 22.84 0.35 20.50
N LYS A 207 23.20 -0.33 21.59
CA LYS A 207 24.35 -1.23 21.63
C LYS A 207 24.10 -2.46 20.74
N GLU A 208 22.94 -3.10 20.89
CA GLU A 208 22.55 -4.24 20.06
C GLU A 208 22.35 -3.81 18.59
N PHE A 209 21.81 -2.61 18.34
CA PHE A 209 21.66 -2.05 17.00
C PHE A 209 23.00 -1.82 16.29
N GLU A 210 23.95 -1.14 16.95
CA GLU A 210 25.30 -0.88 16.43
C GLU A 210 26.08 -2.19 16.21
N GLN A 211 25.95 -3.17 17.13
CA GLN A 211 26.56 -4.49 16.99
C GLN A 211 25.99 -5.32 15.84
N ALA A 212 24.71 -5.15 15.52
CA ALA A 212 24.06 -5.88 14.43
C ALA A 212 24.34 -5.30 13.03
N GLY A 213 24.89 -4.08 12.95
CA GLY A 213 25.37 -3.47 11.70
C GLY A 213 24.27 -3.10 10.68
N TYR A 214 23.00 -3.03 11.11
CA TYR A 214 21.90 -2.66 10.23
C TYR A 214 21.84 -1.16 9.98
N GLN A 215 21.45 -0.77 8.75
CA GLN A 215 21.26 0.65 8.40
C GLN A 215 19.92 1.22 8.92
N ASN A 216 18.90 0.35 9.04
CA ASN A 216 17.53 0.71 9.44
C ASN A 216 17.03 -0.23 10.53
N LEU A 217 16.10 0.26 11.35
CA LEU A 217 15.37 -0.55 12.35
C LEU A 217 14.52 -1.63 11.67
N ARG A 218 14.59 -2.87 12.17
CA ARG A 218 13.86 -4.00 11.59
C ARG A 218 12.42 -4.07 12.11
N PRO A 219 11.45 -4.53 11.30
CA PRO A 219 10.04 -4.61 11.71
C PRO A 219 9.82 -5.48 12.97
N ILE A 220 8.96 -5.01 13.88
CA ILE A 220 8.56 -5.77 15.07
C ILE A 220 7.30 -6.57 14.73
N GLN A 221 7.32 -7.88 15.00
CA GLN A 221 6.20 -8.79 14.83
C GLN A 221 5.69 -9.29 16.18
N MET A 222 4.37 -9.31 16.34
CA MET A 222 3.66 -9.71 17.56
C MET A 222 2.56 -10.72 17.23
N THR A 223 2.58 -11.88 17.88
CA THR A 223 1.66 -13.00 17.61
C THR A 223 0.75 -13.26 18.80
N TYR A 224 -0.56 -13.10 18.64
CA TYR A 224 -1.52 -13.21 19.75
C TYR A 224 -2.92 -13.69 19.36
N ASP A 225 -3.63 -14.23 20.36
CA ASP A 225 -5.05 -14.55 20.30
C ASP A 225 -5.87 -13.36 20.84
N SER A 226 -6.74 -12.78 20.01
CA SER A 226 -7.74 -11.81 20.45
C SER A 226 -8.98 -11.76 19.53
N PRO A 227 -10.21 -11.67 20.09
CA PRO A 227 -11.40 -11.37 19.30
C PRO A 227 -11.40 -9.94 18.72
N ARG A 228 -10.52 -9.04 19.20
CA ARG A 228 -10.38 -7.70 18.62
C ARG A 228 -9.54 -7.76 17.35
N PHE A 229 -10.15 -7.39 16.23
CA PHE A 229 -9.46 -7.15 14.96
C PHE A 229 -9.39 -5.64 14.75
N MET A 230 -8.26 -5.02 15.15
CA MET A 230 -8.09 -3.57 15.14
C MET A 230 -6.63 -3.16 14.98
N LEU A 231 -6.38 -1.94 14.51
CA LEU A 231 -5.07 -1.30 14.47
C LEU A 231 -5.12 0.04 15.23
N PRO A 232 -4.43 0.15 16.38
CA PRO A 232 -4.45 1.37 17.19
C PRO A 232 -3.60 2.49 16.59
N ILE A 233 -4.24 3.45 15.92
CA ILE A 233 -3.59 4.57 15.23
C ILE A 233 -3.55 5.86 16.06
N ARG A 234 -4.39 5.99 17.09
CA ARG A 234 -4.57 7.29 17.79
C ARG A 234 -3.33 7.74 18.57
N LEU A 235 -2.45 6.82 18.98
CA LEU A 235 -1.18 7.17 19.63
C LEU A 235 -0.11 7.67 18.65
N GLY A 236 -0.16 7.30 17.37
CA GLY A 236 0.74 7.85 16.36
C GLY A 236 0.55 9.36 16.18
N MET A 237 -0.70 9.83 16.30
CA MET A 237 -1.06 11.24 16.16
C MET A 237 -0.70 12.13 17.36
N VAL A 238 -0.13 11.60 18.45
CA VAL A 238 0.16 12.42 19.65
C VAL A 238 1.31 13.41 19.39
N ASN A 239 2.24 13.06 18.49
CA ASN A 239 3.42 13.86 18.11
C ASN A 239 3.36 14.45 16.68
N ALA A 240 2.32 14.15 15.91
CA ALA A 240 2.30 14.45 14.47
C ALA A 240 1.71 15.84 14.18
N GLU A 241 2.55 16.74 13.65
CA GLU A 241 2.15 18.09 13.19
C GLU A 241 1.35 18.07 11.87
N LYS A 242 1.43 16.97 11.12
CA LYS A 242 0.83 16.80 9.79
C LYS A 242 0.10 15.46 9.70
N ALA A 243 -0.78 15.33 8.71
CA ALA A 243 -1.38 14.05 8.36
C ALA A 243 -0.30 12.98 8.15
N GLN A 244 -0.58 11.77 8.64
CA GLN A 244 0.32 10.63 8.52
C GLN A 244 -0.23 9.66 7.47
N ASP A 245 0.64 9.10 6.64
CA ASP A 245 0.30 8.03 5.71
C ASP A 245 0.56 6.66 6.37
N LEU A 246 -0.38 5.74 6.18
CA LEU A 246 -0.35 4.39 6.73
C LEU A 246 -0.82 3.39 5.67
N LEU A 247 0.07 2.45 5.33
CA LEU A 247 -0.22 1.32 4.46
C LEU A 247 -0.49 0.08 5.32
N VAL A 248 -1.69 -0.50 5.19
CA VAL A 248 -2.12 -1.68 5.93
C VAL A 248 -2.35 -2.84 4.96
N TYR A 249 -1.58 -3.92 5.14
CA TYR A 249 -1.69 -5.16 4.39
C TYR A 249 -2.40 -6.19 5.27
N LEU A 250 -3.71 -6.36 5.06
CA LEU A 250 -4.52 -7.35 5.78
C LEU A 250 -4.46 -8.67 5.01
N LEU A 251 -4.02 -9.75 5.68
CA LEU A 251 -3.93 -11.10 5.13
C LEU A 251 -4.92 -12.02 5.85
N THR A 252 -5.73 -12.75 5.09
CA THR A 252 -6.87 -13.53 5.60
C THR A 252 -7.06 -14.82 4.79
N PRO A 253 -7.62 -15.91 5.37
CA PRO A 253 -7.96 -17.10 4.60
C PRO A 253 -9.18 -16.95 3.67
N THR A 254 -10.25 -16.23 4.06
CA THR A 254 -11.53 -16.29 3.33
C THR A 254 -11.68 -15.26 2.20
N GLY A 255 -11.34 -14.00 2.44
CA GLY A 255 -11.64 -12.88 1.55
C GLY A 255 -11.23 -11.53 2.15
N GLN A 256 -11.74 -10.43 1.60
CA GLN A 256 -11.39 -9.08 2.02
C GLN A 256 -11.57 -8.86 3.53
N ALA A 257 -10.66 -8.08 4.12
CA ALA A 257 -10.84 -7.54 5.45
C ALA A 257 -11.22 -6.06 5.33
N GLU A 258 -12.42 -5.71 5.77
CA GLU A 258 -13.03 -4.39 5.56
C GLU A 258 -13.01 -3.58 6.86
N ILE A 259 -12.87 -2.24 6.77
CA ILE A 259 -13.01 -1.35 7.94
C ILE A 259 -14.49 -1.19 8.29
N THR A 260 -14.83 -1.31 9.57
CA THR A 260 -16.22 -1.26 10.07
C THR A 260 -16.63 0.09 10.65
N ASN A 261 -15.69 0.94 11.07
CA ASN A 261 -15.97 2.26 11.67
C ASN A 261 -15.55 3.47 10.82
N TYR A 262 -14.98 3.26 9.64
CA TYR A 262 -14.72 4.31 8.64
C TYR A 262 -15.15 3.84 7.25
N ARG A 263 -15.53 4.78 6.37
CA ARG A 263 -15.86 4.46 4.98
C ARG A 263 -14.58 4.05 4.23
N THR A 264 -14.63 2.90 3.58
CA THR A 264 -13.62 2.45 2.61
C THR A 264 -14.01 2.90 1.21
N VAL A 265 -13.06 3.44 0.43
CA VAL A 265 -13.29 3.93 -0.94
C VAL A 265 -12.24 3.32 -1.87
N LYS A 266 -12.65 2.74 -3.00
CA LYS A 266 -11.71 2.28 -4.04
C LYS A 266 -10.98 3.48 -4.64
N VAL A 267 -9.66 3.41 -4.77
CA VAL A 267 -8.92 4.43 -5.56
C VAL A 267 -9.43 4.45 -7.01
N PRO A 268 -9.36 5.59 -7.71
CA PRO A 268 -9.58 5.64 -9.16
C PRO A 268 -8.77 4.54 -9.88
N SER A 269 -9.40 3.85 -10.83
CA SER A 269 -8.80 2.71 -11.51
C SER A 269 -9.49 2.45 -12.86
N GLY A 270 -8.76 1.83 -13.78
CA GLY A 270 -9.20 1.54 -15.15
C GLY A 270 -9.13 2.75 -16.10
N ASN A 271 -8.63 3.89 -15.64
CA ASN A 271 -8.56 5.12 -16.43
C ASN A 271 -7.43 5.07 -17.47
N GLU A 272 -7.74 5.40 -18.73
CA GLU A 272 -6.73 5.67 -19.75
C GLU A 272 -6.17 7.10 -19.56
N ILE A 273 -4.85 7.22 -19.50
CA ILE A 273 -4.13 8.48 -19.26
C ILE A 273 -2.95 8.63 -20.26
N PRO A 274 -2.47 9.86 -20.52
CA PRO A 274 -1.47 10.11 -21.54
C PRO A 274 -0.16 9.34 -21.31
N THR A 275 0.44 8.83 -22.38
CA THR A 275 1.65 7.98 -22.32
C THR A 275 2.87 8.65 -21.66
N PHE A 276 2.97 9.98 -21.68
CA PHE A 276 4.04 10.71 -20.98
C PHE A 276 4.01 10.53 -19.45
N VAL A 277 2.86 10.15 -18.87
CA VAL A 277 2.75 9.88 -17.43
C VAL A 277 3.65 8.72 -16.99
N LYS A 278 4.15 7.89 -17.93
CA LYS A 278 5.17 6.86 -17.64
C LYS A 278 6.39 7.40 -16.87
N SER A 279 6.88 8.59 -17.22
CA SER A 279 8.03 9.22 -16.53
C SER A 279 7.62 10.07 -15.32
N GLU A 280 6.33 10.33 -15.14
CA GLU A 280 5.77 11.23 -14.12
C GLU A 280 4.80 10.48 -13.17
N PHE A 281 4.87 9.14 -13.13
CA PHE A 281 3.87 8.30 -12.47
C PHE A 281 3.79 8.54 -10.95
N ASN A 282 4.93 8.85 -10.32
CA ASN A 282 4.99 9.18 -8.89
C ASN A 282 4.24 10.47 -8.56
N ASP A 283 4.48 11.53 -9.34
CA ASP A 283 3.80 12.82 -9.19
C ASP A 283 2.31 12.68 -9.52
N PHE A 284 1.99 11.91 -10.56
CA PHE A 284 0.62 11.55 -10.92
C PHE A 284 -0.10 10.87 -9.75
N TYR A 285 0.46 9.79 -9.19
CA TYR A 285 -0.22 9.02 -8.15
C TYR A 285 -0.40 9.86 -6.87
N THR A 286 0.64 10.61 -6.48
CA THR A 286 0.57 11.50 -5.30
C THR A 286 -0.48 12.60 -5.49
N SER A 287 -0.54 13.22 -6.67
CA SER A 287 -1.54 14.26 -6.98
C SER A 287 -2.96 13.69 -7.06
N MET A 288 -3.11 12.50 -7.65
CA MET A 288 -4.39 11.78 -7.75
C MET A 288 -4.90 11.35 -6.38
N PHE A 289 -4.01 10.85 -5.52
CA PHE A 289 -4.33 10.45 -4.16
C PHE A 289 -4.73 11.67 -3.33
N GLN A 290 -3.99 12.79 -3.41
CA GLN A 290 -4.36 14.03 -2.73
C GLN A 290 -5.73 14.55 -3.21
N THR A 291 -5.97 14.61 -4.52
CA THR A 291 -7.26 15.05 -5.10
C THR A 291 -8.41 14.17 -4.61
N SER A 292 -8.19 12.84 -4.56
CA SER A 292 -9.17 11.89 -4.02
C SER A 292 -9.38 12.07 -2.51
N TYR A 293 -8.31 12.20 -1.73
CA TYR A 293 -8.34 12.42 -0.28
C TYR A 293 -9.14 13.67 0.11
N GLU A 294 -8.99 14.75 -0.64
CA GLU A 294 -9.75 15.98 -0.43
C GLU A 294 -11.22 15.84 -0.84
N ARG A 295 -11.49 15.27 -2.03
CA ARG A 295 -12.85 15.02 -2.52
C ARG A 295 -13.65 14.13 -1.58
N GLU A 296 -13.03 13.11 -1.01
CA GLU A 296 -13.68 12.15 -0.10
C GLU A 296 -13.82 12.66 1.35
N GLY A 297 -13.46 13.92 1.64
CA GLY A 297 -13.69 14.57 2.95
C GLY A 297 -12.59 14.37 3.99
N ARG A 298 -11.44 13.82 3.59
CA ARG A 298 -10.25 13.54 4.42
C ARG A 298 -10.46 12.53 5.57
N ASN A 299 -11.55 11.75 5.55
CA ASN A 299 -11.95 10.83 6.63
C ASN A 299 -12.31 9.42 6.12
N VAL A 300 -11.56 8.92 5.13
CA VAL A 300 -11.76 7.60 4.51
C VAL A 300 -10.47 6.78 4.47
N ALA A 301 -10.61 5.47 4.41
CA ALA A 301 -9.54 4.57 3.99
C ALA A 301 -9.66 4.28 2.49
N PHE A 302 -8.54 4.29 1.77
CA PHE A 302 -8.50 3.94 0.37
C PHE A 302 -8.17 2.47 0.19
N LEU A 303 -9.03 1.72 -0.52
CA LEU A 303 -8.70 0.39 -1.01
C LEU A 303 -7.84 0.54 -2.27
N GLU A 304 -6.58 0.08 -2.19
CA GLU A 304 -5.63 0.10 -3.31
C GLU A 304 -5.54 -1.27 -4.01
N TYR A 305 -5.75 -2.37 -3.28
CA TYR A 305 -5.65 -3.74 -3.82
C TYR A 305 -6.47 -4.75 -3.01
N ALA A 306 -7.14 -5.68 -3.68
CA ALA A 306 -7.81 -6.84 -3.10
C ALA A 306 -7.70 -8.04 -4.05
N TRP A 307 -6.99 -9.11 -3.67
CA TRP A 307 -6.80 -10.30 -4.53
C TRP A 307 -6.39 -11.54 -3.72
N ASP A 308 -6.56 -12.73 -4.29
CA ASP A 308 -5.88 -13.95 -3.82
C ASP A 308 -4.36 -13.86 -4.08
N MET A 309 -3.53 -14.30 -3.13
CA MET A 309 -2.07 -14.17 -3.22
C MET A 309 -1.41 -15.17 -4.19
N ALA A 310 -2.16 -16.06 -4.84
CA ALA A 310 -1.62 -17.01 -5.81
C ALA A 310 -1.38 -16.45 -7.22
N ASN A 311 -2.10 -15.41 -7.61
CA ASN A 311 -2.11 -14.90 -8.97
C ASN A 311 -2.43 -13.41 -9.01
N CYS A 312 -2.18 -12.81 -10.17
CA CYS A 312 -2.51 -11.43 -10.49
C CYS A 312 -2.64 -11.31 -12.01
N ASP A 313 -3.43 -10.35 -12.49
CA ASP A 313 -3.46 -10.00 -13.91
C ASP A 313 -3.77 -8.51 -14.12
N PRO A 314 -2.86 -7.72 -14.72
CA PRO A 314 -1.43 -8.02 -14.88
C PRO A 314 -0.69 -7.91 -13.53
N CYS A 315 0.41 -8.65 -13.39
CA CYS A 315 1.24 -8.65 -12.18
C CYS A 315 2.24 -7.48 -12.15
N SER A 316 2.30 -6.72 -11.05
CA SER A 316 3.38 -5.77 -10.77
C SER A 316 4.66 -6.46 -10.28
N ALA A 317 4.52 -7.57 -9.56
CA ALA A 317 5.60 -8.46 -9.13
C ALA A 317 5.11 -9.91 -9.10
N GLU A 318 6.04 -10.86 -9.03
CA GLU A 318 5.71 -12.28 -8.87
C GLU A 318 4.95 -12.52 -7.54
N PRO A 319 3.91 -13.37 -7.54
CA PRO A 319 3.24 -13.85 -6.33
C PRO A 319 4.21 -14.28 -5.23
N LEU A 320 3.81 -14.10 -3.97
CA LEU A 320 4.63 -14.50 -2.84
C LEU A 320 4.60 -16.02 -2.66
N THR A 321 5.77 -16.60 -2.42
CA THR A 321 5.89 -18.02 -2.07
C THR A 321 5.26 -18.32 -0.72
N ARG A 322 4.90 -19.59 -0.45
CA ARG A 322 4.42 -20.02 0.88
C ARG A 322 5.40 -19.66 2.02
N ALA A 323 6.71 -19.63 1.75
CA ALA A 323 7.72 -19.23 2.73
C ALA A 323 7.66 -17.71 3.01
N GLU A 324 7.59 -16.87 1.98
CA GLU A 324 7.43 -15.42 2.14
C GLU A 324 6.10 -15.04 2.82
N LEU A 325 5.02 -15.78 2.55
CA LEU A 325 3.74 -15.61 3.24
C LEU A 325 3.84 -15.96 4.73
N LYS A 326 4.55 -17.03 5.10
CA LYS A 326 4.81 -17.35 6.53
C LYS A 326 5.65 -16.27 7.21
N GLU A 327 6.68 -15.75 6.52
CA GLU A 327 7.51 -14.64 7.01
C GLU A 327 6.66 -13.37 7.25
N ALA A 328 5.68 -13.10 6.37
CA ALA A 328 4.67 -12.07 6.53
C ALA A 328 3.62 -12.35 7.65
N GLY A 329 3.70 -13.49 8.34
CA GLY A 329 2.84 -13.86 9.46
C GLY A 329 1.69 -14.82 9.12
N VAL A 330 1.61 -15.34 7.89
CA VAL A 330 0.54 -16.28 7.48
C VAL A 330 0.80 -17.68 8.06
N PHE A 331 0.14 -18.00 9.16
CA PHE A 331 0.35 -19.24 9.93
C PHE A 331 -0.55 -20.42 9.55
N TRP A 332 -1.53 -20.23 8.65
CA TRP A 332 -2.51 -21.28 8.31
C TRP A 332 -2.17 -22.12 7.07
N LEU A 333 -1.05 -21.83 6.39
CA LEU A 333 -0.61 -22.54 5.18
C LEU A 333 0.23 -23.80 5.44
N ASP A 334 0.41 -24.16 6.72
CA ASP A 334 1.06 -25.40 7.17
C ASP A 334 0.10 -26.59 7.25
N GLN A 335 -1.21 -26.36 7.12
CA GLN A 335 -2.12 -27.47 6.88
C GLN A 335 -1.82 -28.05 5.48
N PRO A 336 -1.75 -29.39 5.33
CA PRO A 336 -1.68 -29.98 4.00
C PRO A 336 -2.87 -29.46 3.20
N GLU A 337 -2.66 -29.15 1.92
CA GLU A 337 -3.75 -28.71 1.04
C GLU A 337 -4.90 -29.71 1.19
N GLN A 338 -6.02 -29.27 1.77
CA GLN A 338 -7.24 -30.06 1.66
C GLN A 338 -7.48 -30.17 0.16
N PRO A 339 -7.42 -31.38 -0.42
CA PRO A 339 -7.55 -31.53 -1.86
C PRO A 339 -8.90 -30.92 -2.21
N SER A 340 -8.90 -29.87 -3.02
CA SER A 340 -10.12 -29.12 -3.29
C SER A 340 -11.10 -30.07 -3.98
N HIS A 341 -12.09 -30.58 -3.24
CA HIS A 341 -13.05 -31.57 -3.74
C HIS A 341 -13.93 -31.03 -4.89
N LEU A 342 -13.72 -29.78 -5.29
CA LEU A 342 -14.20 -29.16 -6.52
C LEU A 342 -13.27 -29.44 -7.71
N SER A 343 -12.91 -30.71 -7.91
CA SER A 343 -12.36 -31.21 -9.18
C SER A 343 -13.45 -31.20 -10.25
N PHE A 344 -13.77 -30.01 -10.79
CA PHE A 344 -14.60 -29.90 -11.98
C PHE A 344 -13.84 -30.49 -13.17
N PRO A 345 -14.34 -31.51 -13.88
CA PRO A 345 -13.59 -32.21 -14.93
C PRO A 345 -13.20 -31.33 -16.14
N PHE A 346 -13.73 -30.11 -16.23
CA PHE A 346 -13.46 -29.15 -17.31
C PHE A 346 -13.01 -27.75 -16.84
N ARG A 347 -12.67 -27.58 -15.55
CA ARG A 347 -12.02 -26.35 -15.06
C ARG A 347 -10.75 -26.71 -14.32
N ARG A 348 -9.60 -26.26 -14.85
CA ARG A 348 -8.35 -26.24 -14.07
C ARG A 348 -8.63 -25.50 -12.76
N PRO A 349 -8.30 -26.06 -11.58
CA PRO A 349 -8.38 -25.32 -10.32
C PRO A 349 -7.62 -24.00 -10.49
N VAL A 350 -8.27 -22.88 -10.22
CA VAL A 350 -7.54 -21.62 -10.08
C VAL A 350 -6.64 -21.81 -8.87
N PRO A 351 -5.30 -21.70 -9.00
CA PRO A 351 -4.43 -21.83 -7.85
C PRO A 351 -4.83 -20.78 -6.82
N THR A 352 -5.06 -21.22 -5.59
CA THR A 352 -5.27 -20.35 -4.43
C THR A 352 -4.17 -20.67 -3.43
N THR A 353 -3.45 -19.67 -2.92
CA THR A 353 -2.41 -19.90 -1.91
C THR A 353 -3.01 -20.14 -0.53
N GLY A 354 -4.34 -20.01 -0.40
CA GLY A 354 -5.03 -20.01 0.89
C GLY A 354 -4.93 -18.67 1.62
N ALA A 355 -4.42 -17.62 0.98
CA ALA A 355 -4.31 -16.28 1.53
C ALA A 355 -4.87 -15.23 0.56
N PHE A 356 -5.76 -14.39 1.05
CA PHE A 356 -6.29 -13.21 0.37
C PHE A 356 -5.64 -11.96 1.00
N ILE A 357 -5.29 -10.97 0.17
CA ILE A 357 -4.75 -9.69 0.63
C ILE A 357 -5.75 -8.56 0.44
N THR A 358 -5.83 -7.66 1.41
CA THR A 358 -6.48 -6.35 1.28
C THR A 358 -5.44 -5.27 1.63
N ARG A 359 -5.07 -4.44 0.66
CA ARG A 359 -4.17 -3.28 0.84
C ARG A 359 -5.02 -2.03 1.02
N LEU A 360 -4.94 -1.46 2.22
CA LEU A 360 -5.58 -0.20 2.56
C LEU A 360 -4.52 0.88 2.73
N HIS A 361 -4.80 2.08 2.23
CA HIS A 361 -3.98 3.26 2.43
C HIS A 361 -4.82 4.33 3.15
N VAL A 362 -4.35 4.74 4.33
CA VAL A 362 -5.05 5.67 5.22
C VAL A 362 -4.17 6.89 5.46
N ARG A 363 -4.62 8.05 4.99
CA ARG A 363 -4.04 9.36 5.34
C ARG A 363 -4.84 9.98 6.47
N TYR A 364 -4.31 9.98 7.68
CA TYR A 364 -5.08 10.28 8.89
C TYR A 364 -4.59 11.51 9.65
N THR A 365 -5.55 12.22 10.25
CA THR A 365 -5.35 13.32 11.19
C THR A 365 -6.19 13.09 12.45
N ARG A 366 -5.80 13.69 13.58
CA ARG A 366 -6.48 13.49 14.88
C ARG A 366 -7.96 13.92 14.89
N ASP A 367 -8.33 14.91 14.10
CA ASP A 367 -9.70 15.42 13.96
C ASP A 367 -10.57 14.56 13.03
N LYS A 368 -9.98 13.91 12.03
CA LYS A 368 -10.70 13.06 11.06
C LYS A 368 -10.75 11.58 11.47
N PHE A 369 -9.79 11.12 12.25
CA PHE A 369 -9.69 9.76 12.76
C PHE A 369 -9.60 9.75 14.31
N PRO A 370 -10.71 10.07 15.01
CA PRO A 370 -10.75 10.10 16.49
C PRO A 370 -10.72 8.70 17.12
N GLU A 371 -11.03 7.65 16.34
CA GLU A 371 -11.06 6.24 16.73
C GLU A 371 -9.97 5.42 16.03
N ASP A 372 -9.63 4.27 16.61
CA ASP A 372 -8.73 3.29 15.99
C ASP A 372 -9.43 2.56 14.83
N LEU A 373 -8.66 2.00 13.89
CA LEU A 373 -9.24 1.27 12.77
C LEU A 373 -9.77 -0.09 13.27
N MET A 374 -11.07 -0.35 13.09
CA MET A 374 -11.71 -1.62 13.41
C MET A 374 -11.96 -2.40 12.12
N PHE A 375 -11.62 -3.69 12.09
CA PHE A 375 -11.72 -4.52 10.88
C PHE A 375 -12.68 -5.71 11.07
N HIS A 376 -13.19 -6.22 9.97
CA HIS A 376 -13.93 -7.48 9.91
C HIS A 376 -13.45 -8.30 8.70
N GLU A 377 -13.16 -9.59 8.93
CA GLU A 377 -12.89 -10.55 7.86
C GLU A 377 -14.22 -10.93 7.19
N THR A 378 -14.26 -10.91 5.86
CA THR A 378 -15.48 -11.18 5.09
C THR A 378 -15.31 -12.39 4.16
N ASN A 379 -16.42 -12.85 3.59
CA ASN A 379 -16.41 -13.78 2.46
C ASN A 379 -16.33 -13.06 1.10
N ASN A 380 -16.14 -11.73 1.08
CA ASN A 380 -16.04 -10.94 -0.14
C ASN A 380 -14.73 -11.27 -0.84
N ARG A 381 -14.79 -11.84 -2.05
CA ARG A 381 -13.63 -12.14 -2.89
C ARG A 381 -13.66 -11.34 -4.19
N GLU A 382 -14.37 -10.21 -4.23
CA GLU A 382 -14.29 -9.25 -5.32
C GLU A 382 -12.82 -8.84 -5.50
N LEU A 383 -12.33 -8.90 -6.73
CA LEU A 383 -10.97 -8.54 -7.06
C LEU A 383 -10.90 -7.03 -7.33
N PHE A 384 -9.93 -6.35 -6.75
CA PHE A 384 -9.68 -4.94 -6.99
C PHE A 384 -8.17 -4.66 -7.11
N GLN A 385 -7.83 -3.71 -7.98
CA GLN A 385 -6.47 -3.28 -8.23
C GLN A 385 -6.50 -1.82 -8.68
N GLY A 386 -5.75 -0.94 -8.02
CA GLY A 386 -5.43 0.39 -8.54
C GLY A 386 -4.61 0.25 -9.82
N ARG A 387 -5.22 0.52 -10.98
CA ARG A 387 -4.63 0.27 -12.30
C ARG A 387 -4.86 1.47 -13.21
N TYR A 388 -3.79 2.00 -13.77
CA TYR A 388 -3.84 3.12 -14.72
C TYR A 388 -3.31 2.66 -16.07
N VAL A 389 -3.98 3.07 -17.14
CA VAL A 389 -3.77 2.50 -18.46
C VAL A 389 -3.06 3.50 -19.36
N LEU A 390 -1.86 3.13 -19.83
CA LEU A 390 -1.23 3.76 -20.97
C LEU A 390 -1.57 2.95 -22.21
N ARG A 391 -2.13 3.61 -23.22
CA ARG A 391 -2.40 2.99 -24.52
C ARG A 391 -1.49 3.65 -25.55
N HIS A 392 -0.49 2.92 -26.03
CA HIS A 392 0.40 3.39 -27.08
C HIS A 392 -0.33 3.29 -28.43
N PRO A 393 -0.52 4.41 -29.15
CA PRO A 393 -1.14 4.37 -30.46
C PRO A 393 -0.20 3.71 -31.49
N PHE A 394 -0.78 3.13 -32.54
CA PHE A 394 -0.03 2.61 -33.66
C PHE A 394 0.62 3.77 -34.45
N MET A 395 1.96 3.85 -34.42
CA MET A 395 2.73 4.96 -35.00
C MET A 395 3.27 4.69 -36.42
N GLN A 396 3.02 3.52 -37.00
CA GLN A 396 3.50 3.17 -38.35
C GLN A 396 2.47 3.59 -39.41
N GLU A 397 2.83 3.46 -40.70
CA GLU A 397 2.02 3.97 -41.81
C GLU A 397 0.75 3.14 -42.05
N ALA A 398 -0.39 3.62 -41.56
CA ALA A 398 -1.69 2.96 -41.67
C ALA A 398 -2.47 3.42 -42.91
N THR A 399 -2.08 2.96 -44.11
CA THR A 399 -2.61 3.43 -45.40
C THR A 399 -4.02 2.94 -45.75
N CYS A 400 -4.48 1.84 -45.14
CA CYS A 400 -5.81 1.28 -45.35
C CYS A 400 -6.94 2.24 -44.86
N SER A 401 -8.19 1.99 -45.25
CA SER A 401 -9.31 2.87 -44.88
C SER A 401 -9.57 2.90 -43.37
N GLN A 402 -9.39 1.76 -42.70
CA GLN A 402 -9.43 1.60 -41.25
C GLN A 402 -8.31 2.40 -40.58
N GLY A 403 -7.09 2.35 -41.12
CA GLY A 403 -5.94 3.14 -40.67
C GLY A 403 -6.18 4.65 -40.73
N LYS A 404 -6.73 5.14 -41.84
CA LYS A 404 -7.12 6.55 -41.99
C LYS A 404 -8.20 6.97 -40.98
N GLN A 405 -9.16 6.10 -40.65
CA GLN A 405 -10.15 6.37 -39.61
C GLN A 405 -9.53 6.37 -38.21
N TYR A 406 -8.65 5.40 -37.93
CA TYR A 406 -7.90 5.28 -36.67
C TYR A 406 -7.10 6.55 -36.38
N VAL A 407 -6.24 6.99 -37.31
CA VAL A 407 -5.42 8.21 -37.14
C VAL A 407 -6.29 9.46 -36.90
N ARG A 408 -7.48 9.55 -37.52
CA ARG A 408 -8.44 10.65 -37.31
C ARG A 408 -9.11 10.63 -35.93
N SER A 409 -9.17 9.48 -35.26
CA SER A 409 -9.75 9.35 -33.91
C SER A 409 -8.78 9.78 -32.79
N LEU A 410 -7.48 9.65 -33.01
CA LEU A 410 -6.45 9.86 -32.00
C LEU A 410 -6.46 11.26 -31.35
N PRO A 411 -6.68 12.39 -32.06
CA PRO A 411 -6.76 13.70 -31.42
C PRO A 411 -7.90 13.81 -30.39
N ARG A 412 -9.07 13.20 -30.66
CA ARG A 412 -10.19 13.14 -29.71
C ARG A 412 -9.83 12.29 -28.50
N ARG A 413 -9.16 11.16 -28.72
CA ARG A 413 -8.73 10.25 -27.65
C ARG A 413 -7.70 10.90 -26.72
N PHE A 414 -6.68 11.56 -27.26
CA PHE A 414 -5.67 12.25 -26.44
C PHE A 414 -6.27 13.40 -25.60
N GLU A 415 -7.26 14.12 -26.14
CA GLU A 415 -8.01 15.12 -25.37
C GLU A 415 -8.83 14.48 -24.23
N GLN A 416 -9.42 13.30 -24.44
CA GLN A 416 -10.10 12.54 -23.37
C GLN A 416 -9.13 12.03 -22.30
N GLU A 417 -7.96 11.52 -22.69
CA GLU A 417 -6.88 11.13 -21.78
C GLU A 417 -6.39 12.35 -20.98
N ALA A 418 -6.21 13.51 -21.62
CA ALA A 418 -5.79 14.74 -20.96
C ALA A 418 -6.81 15.28 -19.95
N GLN A 419 -8.10 15.30 -20.32
CA GLN A 419 -9.20 15.65 -19.41
C GLN A 419 -9.28 14.68 -18.23
N THR A 420 -9.05 13.38 -18.48
CA THR A 420 -9.02 12.35 -17.44
C THR A 420 -7.86 12.59 -16.47
N LEU A 421 -6.66 12.86 -16.99
CA LEU A 421 -5.49 13.20 -16.17
C LEU A 421 -5.76 14.45 -15.31
N ALA A 422 -6.19 15.56 -15.91
CA ALA A 422 -6.50 16.81 -15.19
C ALA A 422 -7.57 16.61 -14.11
N LYS A 423 -8.63 15.82 -14.39
CA LYS A 423 -9.69 15.50 -13.42
C LYS A 423 -9.18 14.62 -12.27
N LEU A 424 -8.24 13.72 -12.53
CA LEU A 424 -7.66 12.84 -11.52
C LEU A 424 -6.71 13.60 -10.60
N THR A 425 -5.84 14.46 -11.13
CA THR A 425 -4.71 15.06 -10.38
C THR A 425 -4.89 16.53 -9.99
N GLY A 426 -5.89 17.22 -10.55
CA GLY A 426 -6.02 18.68 -10.43
C GLY A 426 -4.99 19.48 -11.24
N TRP A 427 -4.20 18.84 -12.10
CA TRP A 427 -3.19 19.50 -12.93
C TRP A 427 -3.80 20.38 -14.03
N ASP A 428 -3.08 21.42 -14.44
CA ASP A 428 -3.52 22.31 -15.52
C ASP A 428 -3.61 21.57 -16.86
N ILE A 429 -4.82 21.53 -17.42
CA ILE A 429 -5.15 20.91 -18.70
C ILE A 429 -4.34 21.49 -19.87
N GLN A 430 -3.94 22.77 -19.81
CA GLN A 430 -3.15 23.40 -20.87
C GLN A 430 -1.69 22.92 -20.84
N GLU A 431 -1.11 22.71 -19.65
CA GLU A 431 0.23 22.12 -19.54
C GLU A 431 0.24 20.65 -19.95
N ILE A 432 -0.82 19.89 -19.63
CA ILE A 432 -1.01 18.52 -20.12
C ILE A 432 -1.08 18.50 -21.66
N ARG A 433 -1.90 19.37 -22.28
CA ARG A 433 -2.06 19.44 -23.74
C ARG A 433 -0.75 19.73 -24.47
N LYS A 434 0.16 20.52 -23.90
CA LYS A 434 1.50 20.78 -24.49
C LYS A 434 2.37 19.52 -24.59
N LYS A 435 2.17 18.54 -23.71
CA LYS A 435 2.92 17.26 -23.67
C LYS A 435 2.31 16.17 -24.56
N LEU A 436 1.12 16.38 -25.13
CA LEU A 436 0.45 15.37 -25.97
C LEU A 436 1.15 15.18 -27.34
N PRO A 437 1.09 13.97 -27.93
CA PRO A 437 1.63 13.74 -29.27
C PRO A 437 0.88 14.57 -30.33
N LYS A 438 1.64 15.26 -31.19
CA LYS A 438 1.08 16.06 -32.29
C LYS A 438 0.87 15.18 -33.52
N ILE A 439 -0.39 14.81 -33.80
CA ILE A 439 -0.76 13.99 -34.96
C ILE A 439 -1.32 14.87 -36.07
N GLN A 440 -0.73 14.76 -37.27
CA GLN A 440 -1.29 15.33 -38.49
C GLN A 440 -2.28 14.34 -39.09
N ALA A 441 -3.58 14.56 -38.84
CA ALA A 441 -4.62 13.72 -39.43
C ALA A 441 -4.70 13.94 -40.96
N PRO A 442 -4.73 12.88 -41.79
CA PRO A 442 -4.77 13.02 -43.24
C PRO A 442 -6.07 13.69 -43.69
N SER A 443 -5.93 14.78 -44.46
CA SER A 443 -7.03 15.63 -44.89
C SER A 443 -8.08 14.85 -45.69
N LEU A 444 -9.34 15.02 -45.28
CA LEU A 444 -10.49 14.47 -46.00
C LEU A 444 -10.72 15.24 -47.30
N SER A 445 -10.73 14.51 -48.42
CA SER A 445 -11.32 14.98 -49.66
C SER A 445 -12.81 15.30 -49.49
N TRP A 446 -13.40 16.13 -50.35
CA TRP A 446 -14.77 16.61 -50.16
C TRP A 446 -15.81 15.47 -50.23
N TRP A 447 -15.58 14.45 -51.06
CA TRP A 447 -16.47 13.31 -51.18
C TRP A 447 -16.40 12.37 -49.96
N GLU A 448 -15.21 12.13 -49.40
CA GLU A 448 -15.09 11.32 -48.16
C GLU A 448 -15.87 11.95 -46.99
N ARG A 449 -15.93 13.29 -46.90
CA ARG A 449 -16.75 13.99 -45.88
C ARG A 449 -18.23 13.70 -46.06
N LEU A 450 -18.70 13.74 -47.31
CA LEU A 450 -20.09 13.52 -47.67
C LEU A 450 -20.52 12.06 -47.37
N TRP A 451 -19.62 11.09 -47.59
CA TRP A 451 -19.89 9.67 -47.31
C TRP A 451 -19.85 9.32 -45.82
N ILE A 452 -19.08 10.03 -45.00
CA ILE A 452 -19.11 9.89 -43.53
C ILE A 452 -20.45 10.36 -42.97
N ILE A 453 -20.98 11.49 -43.46
CA ILE A 453 -22.29 12.02 -43.05
C ILE A 453 -23.42 11.05 -43.41
N VAL A 454 -23.34 10.38 -44.57
CA VAL A 454 -24.36 9.43 -45.05
C VAL A 454 -24.28 8.06 -44.34
N ARG A 455 -23.13 7.66 -43.79
CA ARG A 455 -22.93 6.36 -43.11
C ARG A 455 -22.88 6.43 -41.58
N GLY A 456 -23.03 7.62 -41.00
CA GLY A 456 -22.93 7.87 -39.55
C GLY A 456 -24.24 8.30 -38.89
N GLY A 457 -25.39 8.01 -39.50
CA GLY A 457 -26.74 8.22 -38.96
C GLY A 457 -27.34 6.93 -38.44
#